data_AF-A0A8S1LPI8-F1
#
_entry.id   AF-A0A8S1LPI8-F1
#
_cell.length_a   1.000
_cell.length_b   1.000
_cell.length_c   1.000
_cell.angle_alpha   90.00
_cell.angle_beta   90.00
_cell.angle_gamma   90.00
#
_symmetry.space_group_name_H-M   'P 1'
#
loop_
_entity.id
_entity.type
_entity.pdbx_description
1 polymer ?
#
loop_
_entity_poly.entity_id
_entity_poly.type
_entity_poly.pdbx_seq_one_letter_code
_entity_poly.pdbx_strand_id
1 'polypeptide(L)'
;MDKLYNSLAPKFKGIANSYKNLANQTKQIASNTIDKLSKQAILGDIVAISNRLFWMEYPSNDKIEKLSSYLNTNYQNHYYIWNVGEREFTTEWFCNQVANHSHPGYPCPPLIELLMICKNIIYFLSSDRNNIAIVCCQETRGRSIMVLSSLLAIMGAGYPGECLLRVCQKINTKDFQALFPSQHKYITYVGNVLNGLKLNSLCLRLISIVISGIPKVQNCTMFRPYIQLFKNDKPIFNSLTDGELKNYQQGDLSCIFDLKGIELSDDILIRCKHFENNTTRVPLFRVMFNCSFLFENILRVWDRELDKSPQMKTDKEFFVDFIFERGNQKSFQTADRPQTFSNDTKSSNQLLLQIIQECKGLVVKEKHIVDGLEVCHEQQKKKEEVFSLGNETDKKDYDDSDEKQPEQQQPNKKGFENEIQPQQLFIEQIKQQPQQQFQQQSPKKQQEKQIQQIQIQQVQQVQQDKKEEKISQQQQIVQKENGSDESEDDDEQLIAKFEQKIQTKTGDSDEDCDDFLDDLIKQGDKQE
;
A
#
# COMPACT_ATOMS: atom_id res chain seq x y z
N MET A 1 -74.98 51.03 29.33
CA MET A 1 -73.85 50.80 28.41
C MET A 1 -72.55 50.50 29.16
N ASP A 2 -72.14 51.33 30.13
CA ASP A 2 -70.87 51.16 30.84
C ASP A 2 -70.72 49.84 31.62
N LYS A 3 -71.81 49.33 32.23
CA LYS A 3 -71.80 48.01 32.90
C LYS A 3 -71.54 46.85 31.92
N LEU A 4 -72.04 46.96 30.68
CA LEU A 4 -71.84 45.95 29.65
C LEU A 4 -70.41 46.01 29.10
N TYR A 5 -69.89 47.22 28.88
CA TYR A 5 -68.50 47.45 28.47
C TYR A 5 -67.51 46.92 29.50
N ASN A 6 -67.71 47.21 30.79
CA ASN A 6 -66.83 46.76 31.87
C ASN A 6 -66.86 45.23 32.08
N SER A 7 -67.95 44.55 31.71
CA SER A 7 -68.07 43.09 31.77
C SER A 7 -67.41 42.39 30.56
N LEU A 8 -67.48 43.00 29.37
CA LEU A 8 -67.01 42.40 28.13
C LEU A 8 -65.57 42.76 27.77
N ALA A 9 -65.09 43.97 28.11
CA ALA A 9 -63.74 44.42 27.80
C ALA A 9 -62.62 43.50 28.34
N PRO A 10 -62.71 42.93 29.56
CA PRO A 10 -61.71 41.97 30.04
C PRO A 10 -61.71 40.67 29.23
N LYS A 11 -62.89 40.21 28.80
CA LYS A 11 -63.04 38.99 27.99
C LYS A 11 -62.45 39.19 26.59
N PHE A 12 -62.72 40.32 25.94
CA PHE A 12 -62.12 40.67 24.65
C PHE A 12 -60.60 40.81 24.74
N LYS A 13 -60.08 41.39 25.83
CA LYS A 13 -58.63 41.50 26.07
C LYS A 13 -57.98 40.13 26.30
N GLY A 14 -58.65 39.23 27.03
CA GLY A 14 -58.22 37.84 27.20
C GLY A 14 -58.16 37.08 25.88
N ILE A 15 -59.19 37.21 25.03
CA ILE A 15 -59.24 36.61 23.69
C ILE A 15 -58.10 37.17 22.82
N ALA A 16 -57.92 38.49 22.78
CA ALA A 16 -56.85 39.12 21.99
C ALA A 16 -55.44 38.67 22.43
N ASN A 17 -55.20 38.50 23.73
CA ASN A 17 -53.94 37.99 24.26
C ASN A 17 -53.73 36.51 23.89
N SER A 18 -54.78 35.69 23.91
CA SER A 18 -54.72 34.29 23.50
C SER A 18 -54.36 34.16 22.01
N TYR A 19 -54.95 34.99 21.15
CA TYR A 19 -54.60 35.03 19.72
C TYR A 19 -53.15 35.48 19.48
N LYS A 20 -52.66 36.48 20.22
CA LYS A 20 -51.26 36.91 20.13
C LYS A 20 -50.29 35.80 20.56
N ASN A 21 -50.59 35.08 21.63
CA ASN A 21 -49.76 33.97 22.11
C ASN A 21 -49.74 32.82 21.09
N LEU A 22 -50.89 32.47 20.53
CA LEU A 22 -51.00 31.45 19.48
C LEU A 22 -50.20 31.86 18.23
N ALA A 23 -50.31 33.12 17.79
CA ALA A 23 -49.54 33.63 16.65
C ALA A 23 -48.02 33.60 16.90
N ASN A 24 -47.57 33.91 18.12
CA ASN A 24 -46.17 33.82 18.51
C ASN A 24 -45.65 32.37 18.55
N GLN A 25 -46.44 31.44 19.09
CA GLN A 25 -46.12 30.00 19.05
C GLN A 25 -46.03 29.48 17.62
N THR A 26 -46.98 29.84 16.75
CA THR A 26 -46.95 29.44 15.34
C THR A 26 -45.74 30.02 14.60
N LYS A 27 -45.37 31.28 14.86
CA LYS A 27 -44.13 31.87 14.32
C LYS A 27 -42.89 31.14 14.81
N GLN A 28 -42.84 30.75 16.08
CA GLN A 28 -41.70 30.03 16.65
C GLN A 28 -41.60 28.60 16.08
N ILE A 29 -42.73 27.90 15.93
CA ILE A 29 -42.78 26.57 15.30
C ILE A 29 -42.38 26.66 13.82
N ALA A 30 -42.89 27.65 13.10
CA ALA A 30 -42.51 27.89 11.71
C ALA A 30 -41.02 28.23 11.59
N SER A 31 -40.50 29.10 12.47
CA SER A 31 -39.07 29.45 12.55
C SER A 31 -38.21 28.22 12.83
N ASN A 32 -38.57 27.38 13.82
CA ASN A 32 -37.86 26.15 14.14
C ASN A 32 -37.95 25.11 13.03
N THR A 33 -39.07 25.05 12.31
CA THR A 33 -39.26 24.14 11.18
C THR A 33 -38.47 24.61 9.97
N ILE A 34 -38.44 25.91 9.68
CA ILE A 34 -37.62 26.52 8.64
C ILE A 34 -36.14 26.37 8.98
N ASP A 35 -35.74 26.56 10.23
CA ASP A 35 -34.35 26.36 10.69
C ASP A 35 -33.95 24.88 10.63
N LYS A 36 -34.87 23.96 10.93
CA LYS A 36 -34.64 22.51 10.79
C LYS A 36 -34.59 22.07 9.33
N LEU A 37 -35.43 22.64 8.47
CA LEU A 37 -35.45 22.39 7.02
C LEU A 37 -34.29 23.07 6.29
N SER A 38 -33.84 24.24 6.73
CA SER A 38 -32.63 24.93 6.23
C SER A 38 -31.38 24.21 6.70
N LYS A 39 -31.35 23.74 7.96
CA LYS A 39 -30.39 22.76 8.46
C LYS A 39 -30.44 21.51 7.59
N GLN A 40 -31.58 20.90 7.30
CA GLN A 40 -31.64 19.73 6.42
C GLN A 40 -31.23 20.00 4.96
N ALA A 41 -31.45 21.20 4.45
CA ALA A 41 -31.09 21.59 3.08
C ALA A 41 -29.60 21.98 2.93
N ILE A 42 -28.93 22.42 4.01
CA ILE A 42 -27.49 22.73 4.06
C ILE A 42 -26.69 21.53 4.61
N LEU A 43 -27.21 20.82 5.61
CA LEU A 43 -26.70 19.53 6.12
C LEU A 43 -26.99 18.36 5.17
N GLY A 44 -27.77 18.52 4.10
CA GLY A 44 -27.81 17.51 3.04
C GLY A 44 -26.40 17.20 2.52
N ASP A 45 -25.49 18.18 2.61
CA ASP A 45 -24.09 18.08 2.22
C ASP A 45 -23.13 17.77 3.40
N ILE A 46 -23.59 17.75 4.66
CA ILE A 46 -22.79 17.40 5.85
C ILE A 46 -23.46 16.24 6.63
N VAL A 47 -22.79 15.10 6.70
CA VAL A 47 -23.25 13.90 7.39
C VAL A 47 -22.47 13.70 8.69
N ALA A 48 -23.19 13.57 9.81
CA ALA A 48 -22.57 13.18 11.08
C ALA A 48 -22.14 11.71 11.06
N ILE A 49 -20.84 11.48 11.25
CA ILE A 49 -20.26 10.15 11.44
C ILE A 49 -20.29 9.78 12.92
N SER A 50 -19.98 10.75 13.78
CA SER A 50 -20.17 10.71 15.23
C SER A 50 -20.67 12.08 15.73
N ASN A 51 -20.73 12.29 17.04
CA ASN A 51 -21.15 13.57 17.62
C ASN A 51 -20.27 14.76 17.19
N ARG A 52 -18.99 14.52 16.92
CA ARG A 52 -17.98 15.57 16.69
C ARG A 52 -17.16 15.35 15.42
N LEU A 53 -17.48 14.32 14.66
CA LEU A 53 -16.84 13.98 13.41
C LEU A 53 -17.88 13.95 12.30
N PHE A 54 -17.65 14.75 11.27
CA PHE A 54 -18.54 14.94 10.16
C PHE A 54 -17.82 14.62 8.85
N TRP A 55 -18.58 14.05 7.94
CA TRP A 55 -18.23 13.98 6.53
C TRP A 55 -18.96 15.10 5.80
N MET A 56 -18.35 15.70 4.78
CA MET A 56 -19.08 16.56 3.86
C MET A 56 -18.74 16.25 2.41
N GLU A 57 -19.71 16.48 1.53
CA GLU A 57 -19.46 16.50 0.10
C GLU A 57 -18.64 17.75 -0.27
N TYR A 58 -17.80 17.65 -1.30
CA TYR A 58 -17.05 18.80 -1.79
C TYR A 58 -18.05 19.86 -2.30
N PRO A 59 -18.14 21.06 -1.69
CA PRO A 59 -19.12 22.06 -2.07
C PRO A 59 -18.88 22.55 -3.49
N SER A 60 -19.96 22.65 -4.27
CA SER A 60 -19.96 23.40 -5.52
C SER A 60 -19.85 24.90 -5.26
N ASN A 61 -19.44 25.67 -6.28
CA ASN A 61 -19.22 27.12 -6.15
C ASN A 61 -20.46 27.88 -5.66
N ASP A 62 -21.66 27.41 -5.99
CA ASP A 62 -22.95 27.99 -5.58
C ASP A 62 -23.36 27.61 -4.14
N LYS A 63 -22.77 26.54 -3.59
CA LYS A 63 -23.05 26.05 -2.23
C LYS A 63 -22.03 26.50 -1.20
N ILE A 64 -20.80 26.79 -1.61
CA ILE A 64 -19.70 27.13 -0.70
C ILE A 64 -20.00 28.33 0.20
N GLU A 65 -20.68 29.36 -0.33
CA GLU A 65 -21.07 30.57 0.43
C GLU A 65 -22.09 30.23 1.55
N LYS A 66 -23.09 29.42 1.24
CA LYS A 66 -24.10 29.00 2.23
C LYS A 66 -23.49 28.10 3.30
N LEU A 67 -22.63 27.17 2.88
CA LEU A 67 -21.93 26.25 3.77
C LEU A 67 -21.01 27.00 4.73
N SER A 68 -20.17 27.89 4.20
CA SER A 68 -19.29 28.72 5.02
C SER A 68 -20.05 29.64 5.96
N SER A 69 -21.10 30.32 5.49
CA SER A 69 -21.96 31.15 6.35
C SER A 69 -22.56 30.34 7.50
N TYR A 70 -23.03 29.12 7.22
CA TYR A 70 -23.57 28.22 8.23
C TYR A 70 -22.50 27.82 9.26
N LEU A 71 -21.32 27.38 8.82
CA LEU A 71 -20.25 26.95 9.72
C LEU A 71 -19.72 28.12 10.56
N ASN A 72 -19.48 29.27 9.94
CA ASN A 72 -19.01 30.49 10.60
C ASN A 72 -20.01 30.99 11.65
N THR A 73 -21.32 30.87 11.39
CA THR A 73 -22.35 31.31 12.34
C THR A 73 -22.53 30.33 13.50
N ASN A 74 -22.58 29.02 13.21
CA ASN A 74 -22.97 28.01 14.19
C ASN A 74 -21.81 27.45 15.00
N TYR A 75 -20.61 27.37 14.41
CA TYR A 75 -19.43 26.78 15.04
C TYR A 75 -18.28 27.78 15.23
N GLN A 76 -18.26 28.90 14.50
CA GLN A 76 -17.25 29.95 14.65
C GLN A 76 -15.82 29.38 14.58
N ASN A 77 -15.06 29.43 15.68
CA ASN A 77 -13.69 28.92 15.79
C ASN A 77 -13.60 27.46 16.25
N HIS A 78 -14.74 26.76 16.32
CA HIS A 78 -14.85 25.38 16.78
C HIS A 78 -15.10 24.38 15.65
N TYR A 79 -14.76 24.73 14.40
CA TYR A 79 -14.74 23.75 13.32
C TYR A 79 -13.44 23.80 12.57
N TYR A 80 -13.05 22.68 11.97
CA TYR A 80 -11.92 22.65 11.07
C TYR A 80 -12.15 21.61 9.97
N ILE A 81 -11.77 21.96 8.74
CA ILE A 81 -12.02 21.15 7.55
C ILE A 81 -10.70 20.51 7.10
N TRP A 82 -10.68 19.18 7.00
CA TRP A 82 -9.62 18.42 6.36
C TRP A 82 -10.05 18.03 4.96
N ASN A 83 -9.53 18.76 3.98
CA ASN A 83 -9.72 18.47 2.58
C ASN A 83 -8.65 17.48 2.11
N VAL A 84 -9.06 16.25 1.83
CA VAL A 84 -8.16 15.19 1.32
C VAL A 84 -8.39 14.92 -0.18
N GLY A 85 -9.00 15.88 -0.89
CA GLY A 85 -9.22 15.86 -2.34
C GLY A 85 -7.96 16.18 -3.16
N GLU A 86 -8.12 16.36 -4.47
CA GLU A 86 -7.02 16.82 -5.36
C GLU A 86 -7.07 18.33 -5.65
N ARG A 87 -8.20 18.97 -5.35
CA ARG A 87 -8.39 20.43 -5.49
C ARG A 87 -8.43 21.06 -4.12
N GLU A 88 -7.81 22.23 -4.01
CA GLU A 88 -7.79 23.03 -2.80
C GLU A 88 -9.05 23.90 -2.71
N PHE A 89 -9.50 24.15 -1.48
CA PHE A 89 -10.49 25.19 -1.22
C PHE A 89 -9.84 26.56 -1.17
N THR A 90 -10.59 27.57 -1.61
CA THR A 90 -10.38 28.97 -1.21
C THR A 90 -10.66 29.07 0.29
N THR A 91 -9.61 29.20 1.11
CA THR A 91 -9.70 29.04 2.57
C THR A 91 -10.37 30.25 3.25
N GLU A 92 -10.43 31.38 2.56
CA GLU A 92 -10.98 32.65 3.06
C GLU A 92 -12.46 32.54 3.43
N TRP A 93 -13.24 31.75 2.68
CA TRP A 93 -14.65 31.50 2.98
C TRP A 93 -14.84 30.89 4.37
N PHE A 94 -13.91 30.03 4.79
CA PHE A 94 -13.96 29.29 6.05
C PHE A 94 -13.07 29.90 7.13
N CYS A 95 -12.79 31.21 7.06
CA CYS A 95 -11.93 31.91 8.01
C CYS A 95 -10.54 31.25 8.18
N ASN A 96 -10.00 30.65 7.10
CA ASN A 96 -8.75 29.90 7.09
C ASN A 96 -8.74 28.63 7.97
N GLN A 97 -9.91 28.06 8.27
CA GLN A 97 -10.06 26.82 9.04
C GLN A 97 -10.10 25.58 8.14
N VAL A 98 -9.16 25.49 7.20
CA VAL A 98 -9.06 24.40 6.22
C VAL A 98 -7.60 23.93 6.11
N ALA A 99 -7.37 22.63 6.26
CA ALA A 99 -6.13 21.98 5.86
C ALA A 99 -6.34 21.26 4.53
N ASN A 100 -5.58 21.66 3.51
CA ASN A 100 -5.57 21.03 2.20
C ASN A 100 -4.46 19.97 2.14
N HIS A 101 -4.84 18.71 1.89
CA HIS A 101 -3.98 17.55 1.72
C HIS A 101 -4.15 17.01 0.30
N SER A 102 -3.51 17.67 -0.67
CA SER A 102 -3.67 17.34 -2.09
C SER A 102 -2.61 16.38 -2.60
N HIS A 103 -3.06 15.24 -3.14
CA HIS A 103 -2.23 14.24 -3.81
C HIS A 103 -2.78 13.94 -5.22
N PRO A 104 -2.51 14.81 -6.22
CA PRO A 104 -3.10 14.68 -7.56
C PRO A 104 -2.71 13.36 -8.27
N GLY A 105 -3.71 12.62 -8.73
CA GLY A 105 -3.55 11.36 -9.44
C GLY A 105 -3.12 10.17 -8.57
N TYR A 106 -3.07 10.31 -7.25
CA TYR A 106 -2.90 9.19 -6.32
C TYR A 106 -4.26 8.61 -5.92
N PRO A 107 -4.38 7.31 -5.66
CA PRO A 107 -5.61 6.75 -5.13
C PRO A 107 -5.88 7.23 -3.69
N CYS A 108 -4.83 7.39 -2.88
CA CYS A 108 -4.88 7.81 -1.48
C CYS A 108 -3.63 8.62 -1.11
N PRO A 109 -3.67 9.41 -0.01
CA PRO A 109 -2.46 9.99 0.58
C PRO A 109 -1.45 8.89 0.99
N PRO A 110 -0.15 9.19 1.03
CA PRO A 110 0.88 8.33 1.63
C PRO A 110 0.49 7.90 3.05
N LEU A 111 0.96 6.73 3.50
CA LEU A 111 0.49 6.13 4.75
C LEU A 111 0.84 6.99 5.98
N ILE A 112 2.04 7.57 6.01
CA ILE A 112 2.45 8.50 7.08
C ILE A 112 1.50 9.70 7.11
N GLU A 113 1.17 10.26 5.96
CA GLU A 113 0.29 11.42 5.89
C GLU A 113 -1.15 11.08 6.30
N LEU A 114 -1.68 9.93 5.89
CA LEU A 114 -2.97 9.43 6.35
C LEU A 114 -3.04 9.38 7.90
N LEU A 115 -2.00 8.85 8.54
CA LEU A 115 -1.94 8.80 10.00
C LEU A 115 -1.73 10.18 10.64
N MET A 116 -0.96 11.06 10.01
CA MET A 116 -0.78 12.45 10.46
C MET A 116 -2.09 13.25 10.39
N ILE A 117 -2.88 13.08 9.32
CA ILE A 117 -4.22 13.67 9.22
C ILE A 117 -5.08 13.19 10.39
N CYS A 118 -5.11 11.87 10.65
CA CYS A 118 -5.86 11.31 11.78
C CYS A 118 -5.39 11.88 13.13
N LYS A 119 -4.07 11.98 13.33
CA LYS A 119 -3.47 12.57 14.54
C LYS A 119 -3.88 14.02 14.72
N ASN A 120 -3.81 14.83 13.67
CA ASN A 120 -4.17 16.25 13.71
C ASN A 120 -5.66 16.45 14.01
N ILE A 121 -6.53 15.59 13.46
CA ILE A 121 -7.96 15.59 13.80
C ILE A 121 -8.17 15.26 15.29
N ILE A 122 -7.55 14.20 15.80
CA ILE A 122 -7.65 13.81 17.21
C ILE A 122 -7.15 14.96 18.10
N TYR A 123 -6.02 15.57 17.76
CA TYR A 123 -5.46 16.69 18.50
C TYR A 123 -6.41 17.91 18.52
N PHE A 124 -6.98 18.27 17.38
CA PHE A 124 -7.97 19.36 17.30
C PHE A 124 -9.21 19.06 18.15
N LEU A 125 -9.76 17.85 18.07
CA LEU A 125 -10.91 17.43 18.88
C LEU A 125 -10.59 17.40 20.38
N SER A 126 -9.33 17.13 20.75
CA SER A 126 -8.85 17.11 22.14
C SER A 126 -8.68 18.50 22.75
N SER A 127 -8.49 19.52 21.91
CA SER A 127 -8.13 20.87 22.36
C SER A 127 -9.31 21.64 22.98
N ASP A 128 -10.53 21.35 22.55
CA ASP A 128 -11.77 21.94 23.08
C ASP A 128 -12.91 20.94 22.86
N ARG A 129 -13.87 20.84 23.79
CA ARG A 129 -15.04 19.94 23.70
C ARG A 129 -16.06 20.37 22.64
N ASN A 130 -16.08 21.65 22.26
CA ASN A 130 -16.99 22.18 21.25
C ASN A 130 -16.47 21.96 19.83
N ASN A 131 -15.19 21.59 19.66
CA ASN A 131 -14.59 21.42 18.35
C ASN A 131 -15.29 20.31 17.55
N ILE A 132 -15.54 20.56 16.27
CA ILE A 132 -16.03 19.56 15.32
C ILE A 132 -15.06 19.42 14.15
N ALA A 133 -14.75 18.18 13.78
CA ALA A 133 -13.88 17.90 12.65
C ALA A 133 -14.71 17.52 11.43
N ILE A 134 -14.39 18.12 10.28
CA ILE A 134 -15.09 17.88 9.02
C ILE A 134 -14.09 17.33 8.02
N VAL A 135 -14.36 16.16 7.44
CA VAL A 135 -13.51 15.54 6.42
C VAL A 135 -14.26 15.50 5.09
N CYS A 136 -13.59 15.93 4.02
CA CYS A 136 -14.16 15.89 2.67
C CYS A 136 -13.14 15.47 1.63
N CYS A 137 -13.62 14.98 0.50
CA CYS A 137 -12.81 14.82 -0.70
C CYS A 137 -13.68 15.03 -1.94
N GLN A 138 -13.02 15.36 -3.04
CA GLN A 138 -13.65 15.54 -4.34
C GLN A 138 -14.09 14.19 -4.96
N GLU A 139 -15.10 14.23 -5.83
CA GLU A 139 -15.52 13.17 -6.77
C GLU A 139 -15.97 11.84 -6.15
N THR A 140 -15.02 11.02 -5.69
CA THR A 140 -15.24 9.57 -5.46
C THR A 140 -15.63 9.23 -4.04
N ARG A 141 -15.63 10.20 -3.11
CA ARG A 141 -15.83 10.01 -1.64
C ARG A 141 -14.80 9.08 -0.96
N GLY A 142 -14.12 8.20 -1.71
CA GLY A 142 -13.27 7.13 -1.22
C GLY A 142 -12.12 7.58 -0.31
N ARG A 143 -11.46 8.71 -0.62
CA ARG A 143 -10.39 9.24 0.25
C ARG A 143 -10.92 9.67 1.61
N SER A 144 -12.01 10.42 1.63
CA SER A 144 -12.64 10.86 2.88
C SER A 144 -13.17 9.68 3.70
N ILE A 145 -13.80 8.69 3.05
CA ILE A 145 -14.27 7.46 3.70
C ILE A 145 -13.11 6.69 4.33
N MET A 146 -11.99 6.51 3.60
CA MET A 146 -10.80 5.85 4.12
C MET A 146 -10.21 6.57 5.33
N VAL A 147 -10.09 7.91 5.30
CA VAL A 147 -9.60 8.70 6.44
C VAL A 147 -10.52 8.54 7.64
N LEU A 148 -11.83 8.69 7.46
CA LEU A 148 -12.82 8.54 8.53
C LEU A 148 -12.80 7.13 9.13
N SER A 149 -12.73 6.10 8.29
CA SER A 149 -12.68 4.70 8.72
C SER A 149 -11.42 4.39 9.54
N SER A 150 -10.28 4.88 9.07
CA SER A 150 -8.99 4.75 9.75
C SER A 150 -8.98 5.50 11.09
N LEU A 151 -9.50 6.74 11.09
CA LEU A 151 -9.63 7.57 12.28
C LEU A 151 -10.50 6.89 13.36
N LEU A 152 -11.69 6.39 12.98
CA LEU A 152 -12.57 5.66 13.91
C LEU A 152 -11.88 4.43 14.51
N ALA A 153 -11.11 3.68 13.72
CA ALA A 153 -10.37 2.52 14.21
C ALA A 153 -9.24 2.94 15.17
N ILE A 154 -8.50 4.01 14.86
CA ILE A 154 -7.48 4.58 15.76
C ILE A 154 -8.09 5.03 17.09
N MET A 155 -9.31 5.59 17.05
CA MET A 155 -10.08 6.00 18.23
C MET A 155 -10.71 4.82 19.00
N GLY A 156 -10.54 3.58 18.53
CA GLY A 156 -11.02 2.38 19.22
C GLY A 156 -12.47 1.99 18.93
N ALA A 157 -13.11 2.55 17.90
CA ALA A 157 -14.49 2.22 17.56
C ALA A 157 -14.68 0.81 16.93
N GLY A 158 -13.61 0.08 16.64
CA GLY A 158 -13.66 -1.28 16.07
C GLY A 158 -12.50 -1.57 15.14
N TYR A 159 -12.61 -2.65 14.37
CA TYR A 159 -11.63 -2.94 13.31
C TYR A 159 -11.84 -2.00 12.11
N PRO A 160 -10.79 -1.58 11.36
CA PRO A 160 -10.95 -0.65 10.24
C PRO A 160 -12.01 -1.05 9.20
N GLY A 161 -12.17 -2.35 8.92
CA GLY A 161 -13.22 -2.85 8.03
C GLY A 161 -14.64 -2.63 8.58
N GLU A 162 -14.85 -2.74 9.90
CA GLU A 162 -16.15 -2.46 10.53
C GLU A 162 -16.42 -0.95 10.55
N CYS A 163 -15.40 -0.16 10.86
CA CYS A 163 -15.46 1.30 10.78
C CYS A 163 -15.82 1.77 9.37
N LEU A 164 -15.27 1.13 8.34
CA LEU A 164 -15.61 1.38 6.94
C LEU A 164 -17.09 1.15 6.66
N LEU A 165 -17.64 0.02 7.08
CA LEU A 165 -19.07 -0.27 6.90
C LEU A 165 -19.95 0.78 7.60
N ARG A 166 -19.60 1.18 8.83
CA ARG A 166 -20.35 2.22 9.56
C ARG A 166 -20.32 3.56 8.85
N VAL A 167 -19.15 3.99 8.35
CA VAL A 167 -19.00 5.25 7.61
C VAL A 167 -19.81 5.21 6.32
N CYS A 168 -19.73 4.11 5.54
CA CYS A 168 -20.51 3.95 4.32
C CYS A 168 -22.02 3.99 4.57
N GLN A 169 -22.50 3.33 5.63
CA GLN A 169 -23.90 3.36 6.05
C GLN A 169 -24.36 4.77 6.41
N LYS A 170 -23.57 5.52 7.19
CA LYS A 170 -23.91 6.91 7.58
C LYS A 170 -24.00 7.84 6.39
N ILE A 171 -23.06 7.73 5.45
CA ILE A 171 -23.01 8.55 4.22
C ILE A 171 -24.03 8.07 3.17
N ASN A 172 -24.80 7.01 3.47
CA ASN A 172 -25.76 6.40 2.56
C ASN A 172 -25.14 6.02 1.21
N THR A 173 -23.92 5.49 1.23
CA THR A 173 -23.27 4.90 0.06
C THR A 173 -23.29 3.39 0.17
N LYS A 174 -23.75 2.72 -0.90
CA LYS A 174 -23.94 1.27 -0.91
C LYS A 174 -22.65 0.50 -1.23
N ASP A 175 -21.58 1.19 -1.56
CA ASP A 175 -20.58 0.58 -2.43
C ASP A 175 -19.22 0.36 -1.75
N PHE A 176 -18.89 -0.92 -1.58
CA PHE A 176 -17.51 -1.42 -1.66
C PHE A 176 -16.83 -1.02 -2.99
N GLN A 177 -17.59 -0.54 -3.98
CA GLN A 177 -17.08 0.07 -5.22
C GLN A 177 -16.73 1.56 -5.05
N ALA A 178 -17.08 2.21 -3.93
CA ALA A 178 -16.74 3.61 -3.69
C ALA A 178 -15.26 3.82 -3.43
N LEU A 179 -14.56 2.74 -3.04
CA LEU A 179 -13.13 2.76 -2.78
C LEU A 179 -12.38 2.03 -3.90
N PHE A 180 -11.25 2.61 -4.28
CA PHE A 180 -10.28 1.91 -5.11
C PHE A 180 -9.63 0.77 -4.31
N PRO A 181 -9.24 -0.34 -4.97
CA PRO A 181 -8.50 -1.41 -4.30
C PRO A 181 -7.27 -0.94 -3.52
N SER A 182 -6.51 0.05 -4.03
CA SER A 182 -5.40 0.65 -3.28
C SER A 182 -5.87 1.32 -1.98
N GLN A 183 -7.04 1.95 -1.93
CA GLN A 183 -7.58 2.55 -0.71
C GLN A 183 -7.96 1.49 0.32
N HIS A 184 -8.57 0.38 -0.11
CA HIS A 184 -8.84 -0.77 0.76
C HIS A 184 -7.54 -1.33 1.37
N LYS A 185 -6.50 -1.46 0.55
CA LYS A 185 -5.19 -1.94 1.01
C LYS A 185 -4.59 -1.04 2.10
N TYR A 186 -4.74 0.28 1.97
CA TYR A 186 -4.23 1.24 2.96
C TYR A 186 -5.05 1.22 4.26
N ILE A 187 -6.36 1.00 4.21
CA ILE A 187 -7.18 0.74 5.42
C ILE A 187 -6.67 -0.52 6.14
N THR A 188 -6.35 -1.58 5.38
CA THR A 188 -5.76 -2.81 5.95
C THR A 188 -4.38 -2.54 6.57
N TYR A 189 -3.54 -1.70 5.95
CA TYR A 189 -2.26 -1.28 6.55
C TYR A 189 -2.44 -0.58 7.89
N VAL A 190 -3.42 0.33 8.01
CA VAL A 190 -3.75 0.96 9.30
C VAL A 190 -4.14 -0.11 10.34
N GLY A 191 -4.98 -1.07 9.98
CA GLY A 191 -5.36 -2.19 10.87
C GLY A 191 -4.17 -3.02 11.33
N ASN A 192 -3.28 -3.36 10.40
CA ASN A 192 -2.06 -4.09 10.69
C ASN A 192 -1.15 -3.35 11.68
N VAL A 193 -0.94 -2.04 11.49
CA VAL A 193 -0.16 -1.22 12.43
C VAL A 193 -0.85 -1.13 13.80
N LEU A 194 -2.17 -0.93 13.82
CA LEU A 194 -2.94 -0.87 15.07
C LEU A 194 -2.84 -2.15 15.91
N ASN A 195 -2.76 -3.30 15.23
CA ASN A 195 -2.60 -4.64 15.80
C ASN A 195 -1.15 -5.03 16.11
N GLY A 196 -0.17 -4.14 15.84
CA GLY A 196 1.23 -4.39 16.16
C GLY A 196 1.97 -5.30 15.18
N LEU A 197 1.53 -5.36 13.91
CA LEU A 197 2.28 -6.07 12.86
C LEU A 197 3.73 -5.53 12.82
N LYS A 198 4.70 -6.46 12.85
CA LYS A 198 6.11 -6.12 12.67
C LYS A 198 6.37 -5.72 11.21
N LEU A 199 6.68 -4.45 10.99
CA LEU A 199 6.94 -3.90 9.67
C LEU A 199 8.26 -4.40 9.08
N ASN A 200 8.28 -4.61 7.76
CA ASN A 200 9.48 -4.90 7.01
C ASN A 200 10.46 -3.71 7.08
N SER A 201 11.73 -4.01 7.36
CA SER A 201 12.82 -3.03 7.47
C SER A 201 13.99 -3.36 6.53
N LEU A 202 13.84 -4.36 5.67
CA LEU A 202 14.81 -4.72 4.65
C LEU A 202 14.75 -3.73 3.49
N CYS A 203 15.89 -3.55 2.83
CA CYS A 203 15.96 -2.83 1.57
C CYS A 203 15.30 -3.68 0.47
N LEU A 204 14.45 -3.05 -0.35
CA LEU A 204 13.77 -3.68 -1.46
C LEU A 204 14.28 -3.08 -2.77
N ARG A 205 14.71 -3.92 -3.69
CA ARG A 205 14.99 -3.52 -5.08
C ARG A 205 13.97 -4.15 -6.00
N LEU A 206 13.23 -3.34 -6.75
CA LEU A 206 12.32 -3.83 -7.76
C LEU A 206 13.12 -4.17 -9.03
N ILE A 207 13.15 -5.45 -9.35
CA ILE A 207 13.91 -6.01 -10.47
C ILE A 207 13.06 -6.01 -11.73
N SER A 208 11.81 -6.47 -11.63
CA SER A 208 10.95 -6.61 -12.80
C SER A 208 9.47 -6.44 -12.46
N ILE A 209 8.70 -5.97 -13.44
CA ILE A 209 7.24 -6.00 -13.43
C ILE A 209 6.78 -6.87 -14.59
N VAL A 210 5.99 -7.90 -14.29
CA VAL A 210 5.46 -8.85 -15.27
C VAL A 210 3.95 -8.75 -15.29
N ILE A 211 3.38 -8.34 -16.42
CA ILE A 211 1.94 -8.38 -16.68
C ILE A 211 1.62 -9.73 -17.32
N SER A 212 0.81 -10.55 -16.67
CA SER A 212 0.40 -11.86 -17.17
C SER A 212 -0.73 -11.73 -18.19
N GLY A 213 -0.48 -12.21 -19.41
CA GLY A 213 -1.35 -12.04 -20.57
C GLY A 213 -1.37 -10.62 -21.12
N ILE A 214 -1.90 -10.46 -22.33
CA ILE A 214 -2.09 -9.15 -22.97
C ILE A 214 -3.54 -8.70 -22.80
N PRO A 215 -3.80 -7.60 -22.06
CA PRO A 215 -5.16 -7.12 -21.87
C PRO A 215 -5.77 -6.62 -23.18
N LYS A 216 -7.08 -6.76 -23.31
CA LYS A 216 -7.85 -6.21 -24.43
C LYS A 216 -8.24 -4.78 -24.11
N VAL A 217 -7.69 -3.84 -24.87
CA VAL A 217 -7.99 -2.41 -24.75
C VAL A 217 -8.85 -1.97 -25.93
N GLN A 218 -9.82 -1.09 -25.70
CA GLN A 218 -10.64 -0.54 -26.79
C GLN A 218 -9.76 0.17 -27.83
N ASN A 219 -10.13 0.06 -29.12
CA ASN A 219 -9.42 0.67 -30.25
C ASN A 219 -7.91 0.34 -30.35
N CYS A 220 -7.49 -0.79 -29.78
CA CYS A 220 -6.09 -1.21 -29.75
C CYS A 220 -5.80 -2.18 -30.90
N THR A 221 -4.95 -1.78 -31.85
CA THR A 221 -4.42 -2.68 -32.90
C THR A 221 -3.21 -3.49 -32.41
N MET A 222 -2.32 -2.84 -31.66
CA MET A 222 -1.18 -3.48 -30.98
C MET A 222 -1.09 -2.96 -29.55
N PHE A 223 -0.83 -3.85 -28.59
CA PHE A 223 -0.69 -3.46 -27.19
C PHE A 223 0.72 -2.89 -26.95
N ARG A 224 0.77 -1.64 -26.50
CA ARG A 224 1.99 -0.84 -26.35
C ARG A 224 2.03 -0.17 -24.99
N PRO A 225 2.28 -0.93 -23.92
CA PRO A 225 2.23 -0.44 -22.56
C PRO A 225 3.54 0.26 -22.17
N TYR A 226 3.43 1.19 -21.24
CA TYR A 226 4.57 1.76 -20.54
C TYR A 226 4.21 2.01 -19.08
N ILE A 227 5.22 1.94 -18.21
CA ILE A 227 5.06 2.07 -16.76
C ILE A 227 5.83 3.27 -16.23
N GLN A 228 5.23 3.93 -15.24
CA GLN A 228 5.82 5.02 -14.47
C GLN A 228 5.75 4.69 -12.98
N LEU A 229 6.84 4.87 -12.25
CA LEU A 229 6.89 4.75 -10.78
C LEU A 229 7.03 6.13 -10.18
N PHE A 230 6.31 6.36 -9.08
CA PHE A 230 6.36 7.59 -8.32
C PHE A 230 6.57 7.28 -6.83
N LYS A 231 7.37 8.11 -6.17
CA LYS A 231 7.58 8.15 -4.72
C LYS A 231 7.55 9.62 -4.29
N ASN A 232 6.79 9.96 -3.26
CA ASN A 232 6.64 11.34 -2.76
C ASN A 232 6.34 12.35 -3.88
N ASP A 233 5.34 12.05 -4.71
CA ASP A 233 4.92 12.87 -5.88
C ASP A 233 5.98 13.07 -6.98
N LYS A 234 7.15 12.45 -6.85
CA LYS A 234 8.25 12.55 -7.82
C LYS A 234 8.34 11.27 -8.65
N PRO A 235 8.47 11.37 -9.98
CA PRO A 235 8.74 10.21 -10.80
C PRO A 235 10.15 9.69 -10.49
N ILE A 236 10.26 8.40 -10.18
CA ILE A 236 11.53 7.70 -9.93
C ILE A 236 11.91 6.76 -11.08
N PHE A 237 10.95 6.38 -11.92
CA PHE A 237 11.18 5.59 -13.13
C PHE A 237 10.13 5.87 -14.19
N ASN A 238 10.55 5.79 -15.46
CA ASN A 238 9.66 5.83 -16.61
C ASN A 238 10.23 4.93 -17.71
N SER A 239 9.51 3.86 -18.07
CA SER A 239 9.99 2.91 -19.07
C SER A 239 10.15 3.52 -20.46
N LEU A 240 9.54 4.68 -20.74
CA LEU A 240 9.70 5.40 -22.01
C LEU A 240 11.08 6.04 -22.19
N THR A 241 11.81 6.27 -21.10
CA THR A 241 13.15 6.87 -21.14
C THR A 241 14.25 5.82 -20.92
N ASP A 242 13.90 4.60 -20.52
CA ASP A 242 14.84 3.52 -20.20
C ASP A 242 15.12 2.57 -21.37
N GLY A 243 14.33 2.66 -22.46
CA GLY A 243 14.53 1.85 -23.65
C GLY A 243 13.46 2.04 -24.71
N GLU A 244 13.48 1.17 -25.72
CA GLU A 244 12.49 1.18 -26.79
C GLU A 244 11.12 0.69 -26.30
N LEU A 245 10.06 1.35 -26.78
CA LEU A 245 8.68 0.94 -26.51
C LEU A 245 8.39 -0.41 -27.19
N LYS A 246 8.09 -1.43 -26.38
CA LYS A 246 7.74 -2.76 -26.88
C LYS A 246 6.29 -2.82 -27.37
N ASN A 247 6.08 -3.57 -28.45
CA ASN A 247 4.76 -3.88 -29.01
C ASN A 247 4.43 -5.35 -28.70
N TYR A 248 3.17 -5.60 -28.32
CA TYR A 248 2.66 -6.92 -27.99
C TYR A 248 1.38 -7.23 -28.77
N GLN A 249 1.21 -8.50 -29.12
CA GLN A 249 0.05 -9.05 -29.79
C GLN A 249 -0.81 -9.87 -28.80
N GLN A 250 -2.07 -10.10 -29.14
CA GLN A 250 -3.00 -10.84 -28.26
C GLN A 250 -2.58 -12.29 -27.96
N GLY A 251 -1.70 -12.88 -28.77
CA GLY A 251 -1.14 -14.21 -28.52
C GLY A 251 0.05 -14.24 -27.56
N ASP A 252 0.61 -13.09 -27.21
CA ASP A 252 1.77 -13.05 -26.31
C ASP A 252 1.36 -13.42 -24.88
N LEU A 253 2.22 -14.18 -24.20
CA LEU A 253 1.92 -14.71 -22.87
C LEU A 253 2.08 -13.68 -21.75
N SER A 254 2.95 -12.68 -21.95
CA SER A 254 3.23 -11.67 -20.92
C SER A 254 3.88 -10.43 -21.49
N CYS A 255 3.76 -9.32 -20.76
CA CYS A 255 4.53 -8.10 -20.97
C CYS A 255 5.49 -7.90 -19.80
N ILE A 256 6.80 -7.79 -20.08
CA ILE A 256 7.85 -7.72 -19.06
C ILE A 256 8.59 -6.37 -19.15
N PHE A 257 8.62 -5.68 -18.02
CA PHE A 257 9.48 -4.53 -17.77
C PHE A 257 10.65 -4.98 -16.90
N ASP A 258 11.88 -4.76 -17.36
CA ASP A 258 13.09 -4.94 -16.57
C ASP A 258 13.48 -3.56 -16.02
N LEU A 259 13.60 -3.47 -14.70
CA LEU A 259 13.87 -2.23 -13.98
C LEU A 259 15.31 -2.19 -13.45
N LYS A 260 16.10 -3.26 -13.66
CA LYS A 260 17.53 -3.32 -13.29
C LYS A 260 17.82 -2.99 -11.82
N GLY A 261 16.85 -3.21 -10.92
CA GLY A 261 17.00 -3.13 -9.47
C GLY A 261 16.84 -1.73 -8.87
N ILE A 262 15.67 -1.11 -9.05
CA ILE A 262 15.34 0.20 -8.46
C ILE A 262 15.08 0.04 -6.96
N GLU A 263 15.82 0.77 -6.13
CA GLU A 263 15.59 0.80 -4.69
C GLU A 263 14.26 1.50 -4.37
N LEU A 264 13.42 0.81 -3.59
CA LEU A 264 12.12 1.30 -3.17
C LEU A 264 12.00 1.30 -1.64
N SER A 265 11.41 2.37 -1.12
CA SER A 265 10.98 2.47 0.26
C SER A 265 9.66 3.24 0.33
N ASP A 266 8.98 3.11 1.47
CA ASP A 266 7.75 3.84 1.78
C ASP A 266 6.63 3.55 0.77
N ASP A 267 5.83 4.55 0.44
CA ASP A 267 4.69 4.45 -0.49
C ASP A 267 5.15 4.61 -1.95
N ILE A 268 4.85 3.60 -2.77
CA ILE A 268 5.15 3.58 -4.20
C ILE A 268 3.84 3.54 -4.99
N LEU A 269 3.70 4.49 -5.93
CA LEU A 269 2.63 4.50 -6.91
C LEU A 269 3.16 4.05 -8.27
N ILE A 270 2.52 3.05 -8.85
CA ILE A 270 2.82 2.54 -10.18
C ILE A 270 1.64 2.85 -11.09
N ARG A 271 1.93 3.46 -12.24
CA ARG A 271 0.94 3.77 -13.27
C ARG A 271 1.31 3.04 -14.54
N CYS A 272 0.39 2.22 -15.04
CA CYS A 272 0.50 1.59 -16.35
C CYS A 272 -0.43 2.29 -17.34
N LYS A 273 0.12 2.66 -18.49
CA LYS A 273 -0.57 3.36 -19.57
C LYS A 273 -0.25 2.70 -20.90
N HIS A 274 -1.04 2.99 -21.92
CA HIS A 274 -0.88 2.43 -23.26
C HIS A 274 -1.04 3.48 -24.35
N PHE A 275 -0.27 3.33 -25.43
CA PHE A 275 -0.42 4.08 -26.67
C PHE A 275 -1.49 3.48 -27.59
N GLU A 276 -2.72 3.98 -27.51
CA GLU A 276 -3.83 3.61 -28.41
C GLU A 276 -3.41 3.85 -29.87
N ASN A 277 -2.74 4.98 -30.12
CA ASN A 277 -2.08 5.32 -31.37
C ASN A 277 -0.74 6.02 -31.04
N ASN A 278 -0.02 6.55 -32.04
CA ASN A 278 1.33 7.11 -31.82
C ASN A 278 1.34 8.36 -30.93
N THR A 279 0.20 9.01 -30.68
CA THR A 279 0.10 10.25 -29.90
C THR A 279 -0.78 10.10 -28.67
N THR A 280 -1.91 9.39 -28.78
CA THR A 280 -2.89 9.22 -27.71
C THR A 280 -2.45 8.17 -26.71
N ARG A 281 -2.36 8.58 -25.43
CA ARG A 281 -2.03 7.72 -24.30
C ARG A 281 -3.24 7.55 -23.40
N VAL A 282 -3.62 6.30 -23.12
CA VAL A 282 -4.76 5.96 -22.28
C VAL A 282 -4.31 5.26 -20.99
N PRO A 283 -4.96 5.53 -19.84
CA PRO A 283 -4.67 4.84 -18.59
C PRO A 283 -5.20 3.39 -18.63
N LEU A 284 -4.38 2.45 -18.16
CA LEU A 284 -4.77 1.05 -18.01
C LEU A 284 -5.10 0.72 -16.56
N PHE A 285 -4.15 0.88 -15.66
CA PHE A 285 -4.35 0.65 -14.24
C PHE A 285 -3.32 1.42 -13.42
N ARG A 286 -3.61 1.54 -12.13
CA ARG A 286 -2.64 1.98 -11.12
C ARG A 286 -2.61 0.99 -9.97
N VAL A 287 -1.47 0.94 -9.29
CA VAL A 287 -1.31 0.21 -8.03
C VAL A 287 -0.52 1.09 -7.09
N MET A 288 -1.03 1.24 -5.86
CA MET A 288 -0.27 1.83 -4.78
C MET A 288 -0.05 0.79 -3.67
N PHE A 289 1.16 0.75 -3.13
CA PHE A 289 1.52 -0.10 -1.98
C PHE A 289 2.60 0.57 -1.14
N ASN A 290 2.81 0.08 0.07
CA ASN A 290 3.84 0.54 0.97
C ASN A 290 4.86 -0.59 1.20
N CYS A 291 6.14 -0.32 1.00
CA CYS A 291 7.24 -1.28 1.07
C CYS A 291 7.37 -1.96 2.45
N SER A 292 6.93 -1.30 3.52
CA SER A 292 6.98 -1.82 4.89
C SER A 292 6.04 -2.99 5.14
N PHE A 293 5.12 -3.27 4.22
CA PHE A 293 4.18 -4.41 4.30
C PHE A 293 4.51 -5.52 3.31
N LEU A 294 5.63 -5.42 2.59
CA LEU A 294 6.06 -6.45 1.65
C LEU A 294 7.02 -7.41 2.35
N PHE A 295 6.60 -8.67 2.54
CA PHE A 295 7.42 -9.72 3.18
C PHE A 295 7.98 -10.77 2.22
N GLU A 296 7.41 -10.88 1.01
CA GLU A 296 7.81 -11.85 -0.02
C GLU A 296 8.51 -11.22 -1.23
N ASN A 297 9.40 -11.95 -1.90
CA ASN A 297 10.10 -11.47 -3.11
C ASN A 297 9.16 -11.20 -4.29
N ILE A 298 7.92 -11.69 -4.26
CA ILE A 298 6.94 -11.45 -5.31
C ILE A 298 5.70 -10.84 -4.68
N LEU A 299 5.32 -9.65 -5.12
CA LEU A 299 3.99 -9.10 -4.89
C LEU A 299 3.16 -9.39 -6.14
N ARG A 300 2.25 -10.37 -6.05
CA ARG A 300 1.24 -10.61 -7.08
C ARG A 300 0.02 -9.75 -6.81
N VAL A 301 -0.39 -8.95 -7.78
CA VAL A 301 -1.60 -8.12 -7.72
C VAL A 301 -2.58 -8.64 -8.76
N TRP A 302 -3.68 -9.23 -8.28
CA TRP A 302 -4.71 -9.77 -9.16
C TRP A 302 -5.56 -8.66 -9.78
N ASP A 303 -6.26 -8.99 -10.86
CA ASP A 303 -7.15 -8.05 -11.57
C ASP A 303 -8.07 -7.21 -10.67
N ARG A 304 -8.68 -7.84 -9.67
CA ARG A 304 -9.59 -7.20 -8.70
C ARG A 304 -8.90 -6.25 -7.71
N GLU A 305 -7.57 -6.30 -7.63
CA GLU A 305 -6.74 -5.52 -6.72
C GLU A 305 -6.07 -4.33 -7.42
N LEU A 306 -6.33 -4.15 -8.71
CA LEU A 306 -5.85 -3.04 -9.52
C LEU A 306 -6.86 -1.89 -9.50
N ASP A 307 -6.36 -0.66 -9.41
CA ASP A 307 -7.17 0.53 -9.68
C ASP A 307 -7.33 0.65 -11.21
N LYS A 308 -8.14 -0.25 -11.76
CA LYS A 308 -8.23 -0.54 -13.19
C LYS A 308 -9.13 0.45 -13.92
N SER A 309 -8.70 0.86 -15.11
CA SER A 309 -9.48 1.65 -16.05
C SER A 309 -10.61 0.80 -16.64
N PRO A 310 -11.85 1.33 -16.77
CA PRO A 310 -12.96 0.62 -17.41
C PRO A 310 -12.68 0.20 -18.87
N GLN A 311 -11.71 0.85 -19.54
CA GLN A 311 -11.34 0.57 -20.94
C GLN A 311 -10.48 -0.69 -21.10
N MET A 312 -9.93 -1.22 -20.00
CA MET A 312 -9.06 -2.40 -19.98
C MET A 312 -9.86 -3.63 -19.59
N LYS A 313 -10.00 -4.57 -20.53
CA LYS A 313 -10.61 -5.89 -20.30
C LYS A 313 -9.53 -6.94 -20.16
N THR A 314 -9.73 -7.83 -19.20
CA THR A 314 -8.76 -8.83 -18.74
C THR A 314 -9.46 -10.17 -18.56
N ASP A 315 -8.69 -11.24 -18.68
CA ASP A 315 -9.18 -12.59 -18.36
C ASP A 315 -9.21 -12.81 -16.83
N LYS A 316 -9.94 -13.83 -16.38
CA LYS A 316 -10.15 -14.09 -14.94
C LYS A 316 -8.86 -14.34 -14.15
N GLU A 317 -7.84 -14.85 -14.82
CA GLU A 317 -6.54 -15.17 -14.23
C GLU A 317 -5.51 -14.04 -14.41
N PHE A 318 -5.93 -12.86 -14.85
CA PHE A 318 -5.04 -11.73 -15.04
C PHE A 318 -4.43 -11.26 -13.70
N PHE A 319 -3.12 -11.08 -13.70
CA PHE A 319 -2.37 -10.53 -12.58
C PHE A 319 -1.13 -9.78 -13.06
N VAL A 320 -0.58 -8.97 -12.16
CA VAL A 320 0.69 -8.28 -12.33
C VAL A 320 1.62 -8.68 -11.19
N ASP A 321 2.78 -9.24 -11.53
CA ASP A 321 3.81 -9.59 -10.56
C ASP A 321 4.86 -8.48 -10.48
N PHE A 322 5.13 -8.02 -9.27
CA PHE A 322 6.27 -7.16 -8.94
C PHE A 322 7.32 -8.04 -8.28
N ILE A 323 8.48 -8.16 -8.93
CA ILE A 323 9.56 -9.06 -8.51
C ILE A 323 10.65 -8.25 -7.84
N PHE A 324 10.89 -8.55 -6.57
CA PHE A 324 11.83 -7.87 -5.71
C PHE A 324 13.02 -8.75 -5.36
N GLU A 325 14.14 -8.08 -5.17
CA GLU A 325 15.26 -8.61 -4.41
C GLU A 325 15.26 -7.96 -3.02
N ARG A 326 15.62 -8.74 -2.01
CA ARG A 326 15.63 -8.35 -0.60
C ARG A 326 17.00 -8.51 0.00
N GLY A 327 17.39 -7.56 0.84
CA GLY A 327 18.70 -7.59 1.43
C GLY A 327 18.86 -6.62 2.58
N ASN A 328 19.90 -6.89 3.37
CA ASN A 328 20.44 -5.90 4.28
C ASN A 328 21.34 -4.95 3.49
N GLN A 329 21.61 -3.75 4.01
CA GLN A 329 22.47 -2.77 3.31
C GLN A 329 23.83 -3.34 2.88
N LYS A 330 24.37 -4.31 3.63
CA LYS A 330 25.62 -5.02 3.30
C LYS A 330 25.48 -6.04 2.17
N SER A 331 24.31 -6.65 1.98
CA SER A 331 24.11 -7.73 1.00
C SER A 331 23.98 -7.24 -0.43
N PHE A 332 23.82 -5.93 -0.63
CA PHE A 332 23.73 -5.31 -1.95
C PHE A 332 24.97 -4.48 -2.32
N GLN A 333 26.00 -4.47 -1.47
CA GLN A 333 27.30 -3.89 -1.81
C GLN A 333 28.05 -4.87 -2.72
N THR A 334 28.16 -4.53 -4.01
CA THR A 334 29.06 -5.20 -4.97
C THR A 334 30.01 -4.17 -5.57
N ALA A 335 31.20 -4.62 -6.02
CA ALA A 335 32.26 -3.76 -6.54
C ALA A 335 31.80 -2.84 -7.70
N ASP A 336 30.80 -3.26 -8.48
CA ASP A 336 30.31 -2.53 -9.66
C ASP A 336 29.22 -1.48 -9.37
N ARG A 337 28.62 -1.44 -8.16
CA ARG A 337 27.56 -0.46 -7.82
C ARG A 337 27.59 -0.05 -6.34
N PRO A 338 28.50 0.85 -5.94
CA PRO A 338 28.47 1.43 -4.60
C PRO A 338 27.35 2.49 -4.52
N GLN A 339 26.23 2.16 -3.87
CA GLN A 339 25.25 3.16 -3.43
C GLN A 339 25.10 3.09 -1.91
N THR A 340 25.12 4.26 -1.26
CA THR A 340 24.75 4.42 0.13
C THR A 340 23.24 4.20 0.24
N PHE A 341 22.82 3.03 0.71
CA PHE A 341 21.42 2.73 1.00
C PHE A 341 20.83 3.74 1.98
N SER A 342 19.62 4.21 1.73
CA SER A 342 18.96 5.12 2.66
C SER A 342 18.42 4.36 3.87
N ASN A 343 18.50 4.96 5.06
CA ASN A 343 17.87 4.41 6.28
C ASN A 343 16.35 4.73 6.34
N ASP A 344 15.77 5.19 5.24
CA ASP A 344 14.45 5.80 5.19
C ASP A 344 13.37 4.84 5.70
N THR A 345 13.34 3.58 5.25
CA THR A 345 12.31 2.60 5.66
C THR A 345 12.27 2.39 7.18
N LYS A 346 13.43 2.31 7.84
CA LYS A 346 13.49 2.12 9.31
C LYS A 346 12.98 3.36 10.04
N SER A 347 13.40 4.53 9.59
CA SER A 347 12.94 5.82 10.14
C SER A 347 11.44 6.01 9.95
N SER A 348 10.93 5.74 8.76
CA SER A 348 9.50 5.80 8.43
C SER A 348 8.67 4.83 9.28
N ASN A 349 9.13 3.60 9.48
CA ASN A 349 8.45 2.63 10.34
C ASN A 349 8.38 3.10 11.79
N GLN A 350 9.47 3.68 12.31
CA GLN A 350 9.47 4.26 13.66
C GLN A 350 8.47 5.41 13.77
N LEU A 351 8.43 6.30 12.77
CA LEU A 351 7.48 7.41 12.72
C LEU A 351 6.01 6.92 12.66
N LEU A 352 5.70 5.91 11.84
CA LEU A 352 4.36 5.31 11.78
C LEU A 352 3.91 4.80 13.16
N LEU A 353 4.78 4.07 13.85
CA LEU A 353 4.49 3.53 15.18
C LEU A 353 4.34 4.63 16.22
N GLN A 354 5.20 5.65 16.18
CA GLN A 354 5.15 6.81 17.06
C GLN A 354 3.81 7.56 16.92
N ILE A 355 3.37 7.85 15.68
CA ILE A 355 2.09 8.55 15.44
C ILE A 355 0.92 7.78 16.05
N ILE A 356 0.85 6.46 15.84
CA ILE A 356 -0.22 5.62 16.41
C ILE A 356 -0.18 5.62 17.94
N GLN A 357 1.01 5.57 18.53
CA GLN A 357 1.17 5.55 19.98
C GLN A 357 0.73 6.88 20.61
N GLU A 358 1.05 8.01 19.97
CA GLU A 358 0.58 9.33 20.37
C GLU A 358 -0.94 9.47 20.24
N CYS A 359 -1.53 9.03 19.13
CA CYS A 359 -2.99 9.01 18.96
C CYS A 359 -3.68 8.20 20.05
N LYS A 360 -3.19 6.99 20.34
CA LYS A 360 -3.72 6.13 21.41
C LYS A 360 -3.59 6.82 22.78
N GLY A 361 -2.47 7.49 23.04
CA GLY A 361 -2.26 8.27 24.27
C GLY A 361 -3.27 9.40 24.43
N LEU A 362 -3.54 10.17 23.37
CA LEU A 362 -4.54 11.25 23.39
C LEU A 362 -5.95 10.72 23.63
N VAL A 363 -6.35 9.64 22.95
CA VAL A 363 -7.68 9.02 23.11
C VAL A 363 -7.90 8.49 24.53
N VAL A 364 -6.86 7.92 25.17
CA VAL A 364 -6.94 7.45 26.56
C VAL A 364 -7.05 8.63 27.54
N LYS A 365 -6.28 9.69 27.31
CA LYS A 365 -6.26 10.88 28.17
C LYS A 365 -7.57 11.66 28.11
N GLU A 366 -8.10 11.84 26.90
CA GLU A 366 -9.24 12.71 26.63
C GLU A 366 -10.46 11.90 26.20
N LYS A 367 -11.11 11.24 27.17
CA LYS A 367 -12.27 10.36 26.93
C LYS A 367 -13.40 11.02 26.14
N HIS A 368 -13.54 12.34 26.24
CA HIS A 368 -14.55 13.11 25.56
C HIS A 368 -14.38 13.14 24.01
N ILE A 369 -13.22 12.72 23.49
CA ILE A 369 -12.97 12.55 22.05
C ILE A 369 -13.83 11.42 21.47
N VAL A 370 -14.14 10.40 22.27
CA VAL A 370 -14.93 9.23 21.85
C VAL A 370 -16.39 9.30 22.29
N ASP A 371 -16.86 10.45 22.78
CA ASP A 371 -18.25 10.63 23.19
C ASP A 371 -19.20 10.40 22.01
N GLY A 372 -20.13 9.45 22.18
CA GLY A 372 -21.07 9.04 21.13
C GLY A 372 -20.48 8.09 20.08
N LEU A 373 -19.27 7.57 20.27
CA LEU A 373 -18.76 6.42 19.53
C LEU A 373 -19.12 5.13 20.26
N GLU A 374 -19.69 4.17 19.53
CA GLU A 374 -19.83 2.80 20.01
C GLU A 374 -18.44 2.14 20.04
N VAL A 375 -17.77 2.20 21.19
CA VAL A 375 -16.43 1.61 21.39
C VAL A 375 -16.56 0.11 21.63
N CYS A 376 -15.86 -0.72 20.85
CA CYS A 376 -15.82 -2.16 21.05
C CYS A 376 -14.87 -2.53 22.21
N HIS A 377 -15.43 -2.92 23.37
CA HIS A 377 -14.67 -3.28 24.58
C HIS A 377 -13.79 -4.55 24.46
N GLU A 378 -13.93 -5.36 23.40
CA GLU A 378 -13.15 -6.60 23.22
C GLU A 378 -11.66 -6.36 22.94
N GLN A 379 -11.28 -5.21 22.39
CA GLN A 379 -9.87 -4.91 22.08
C GLN A 379 -9.03 -4.55 23.33
N GLN A 380 -9.67 -4.23 24.47
CA GLN A 380 -8.96 -3.98 25.73
C GLN A 380 -8.58 -5.28 26.46
N LYS A 381 -9.39 -6.33 26.37
CA LYS A 381 -9.16 -7.60 27.11
C LYS A 381 -8.00 -8.45 26.56
N LYS A 382 -7.79 -8.49 25.24
CA LYS A 382 -6.71 -9.30 24.63
C LYS A 382 -5.28 -8.80 24.93
N LYS A 383 -5.11 -7.63 25.56
CA LYS A 383 -3.78 -7.07 25.87
C LYS A 383 -3.17 -7.58 27.18
N GLU A 384 -3.97 -8.08 28.12
CA GLU A 384 -3.47 -8.55 29.42
C GLU A 384 -2.94 -9.99 29.38
N GLU A 385 -3.41 -10.82 28.44
CA GLU A 385 -2.97 -12.22 28.31
C GLU A 385 -1.69 -12.39 27.47
N VAL A 386 -1.36 -11.45 26.57
CA VAL A 386 -0.16 -11.56 25.72
C VAL A 386 1.11 -11.09 26.44
N PHE A 387 0.99 -10.25 27.48
CA PHE A 387 2.13 -9.72 28.25
C PHE A 387 2.58 -10.62 29.41
N SER A 388 1.85 -11.68 29.73
CA SER A 388 2.11 -12.56 30.89
C SER A 388 2.83 -13.87 30.53
N LEU A 389 3.07 -14.17 29.25
CA LEU A 389 3.74 -15.40 28.81
C LEU A 389 5.16 -15.19 28.25
N GLY A 390 5.75 -14.01 28.46
CA GLY A 390 7.08 -13.66 27.98
C GLY A 390 8.14 -13.66 29.07
N ASN A 391 8.23 -14.70 29.90
CA ASN A 391 9.37 -14.94 30.79
C ASN A 391 9.41 -16.43 31.18
N GLU A 392 9.98 -17.27 30.31
CA GLU A 392 10.76 -18.44 30.74
C GLU A 392 11.60 -18.96 29.56
N THR A 393 12.85 -19.23 29.87
CA THR A 393 13.95 -19.64 28.99
C THR A 393 13.99 -21.16 28.75
N ASP A 394 14.65 -21.52 27.65
CA ASP A 394 15.38 -22.77 27.38
C ASP A 394 14.67 -24.02 26.78
N LYS A 395 15.13 -24.33 25.55
CA LYS A 395 15.72 -25.60 25.05
C LYS A 395 14.93 -26.92 25.03
N LYS A 396 15.12 -27.62 23.88
CA LYS A 396 14.95 -29.06 23.56
C LYS A 396 13.52 -29.51 23.27
N ASP A 397 13.21 -30.55 22.50
CA ASP A 397 13.87 -31.40 21.49
C ASP A 397 12.69 -32.06 20.75
N TYR A 398 12.91 -32.54 19.51
CA TYR A 398 11.89 -33.30 18.76
C TYR A 398 11.57 -34.63 19.45
N ASP A 399 10.27 -34.95 19.62
CA ASP A 399 9.84 -36.36 19.57
C ASP A 399 8.36 -36.54 19.18
N ASP A 400 8.13 -37.64 18.46
CA ASP A 400 6.88 -38.17 17.88
C ASP A 400 5.96 -38.81 18.95
N SER A 401 4.63 -38.68 18.80
CA SER A 401 3.64 -39.78 18.98
C SER A 401 2.18 -39.31 19.07
N ASP A 402 1.36 -39.96 18.22
CA ASP A 402 0.02 -40.54 18.42
C ASP A 402 -1.21 -39.75 18.90
N GLU A 403 -2.18 -39.71 17.97
CA GLU A 403 -3.61 -40.05 18.10
C GLU A 403 -4.40 -39.72 19.39
N LYS A 404 -5.44 -38.88 19.25
CA LYS A 404 -6.86 -39.30 19.24
C LYS A 404 -7.83 -38.10 19.16
N GLN A 405 -8.80 -38.19 18.27
CA GLN A 405 -10.03 -37.38 18.26
C GLN A 405 -11.02 -37.90 19.33
N PRO A 406 -12.00 -37.06 19.71
CA PRO A 406 -13.37 -37.59 19.74
C PRO A 406 -14.40 -36.67 19.07
N GLU A 407 -15.50 -37.34 18.73
CA GLU A 407 -16.57 -36.98 17.81
C GLU A 407 -17.57 -35.93 18.35
N GLN A 408 -18.03 -35.12 17.38
CA GLN A 408 -19.37 -34.63 17.10
C GLN A 408 -20.49 -34.78 18.16
N GLN A 409 -21.20 -33.67 18.40
CA GLN A 409 -22.67 -33.65 18.50
C GLN A 409 -23.23 -32.34 17.95
N GLN A 410 -23.92 -32.42 16.81
CA GLN A 410 -24.85 -31.40 16.30
C GLN A 410 -26.28 -31.72 16.78
N PRO A 411 -27.15 -30.71 16.88
CA PRO A 411 -28.55 -30.90 16.54
C PRO A 411 -28.94 -30.05 15.32
N ASN A 412 -29.49 -30.76 14.33
CA ASN A 412 -30.18 -30.23 13.16
C ASN A 412 -31.47 -29.46 13.52
N LYS A 413 -31.76 -28.36 12.80
CA LYS A 413 -33.06 -28.16 12.14
C LYS A 413 -33.05 -26.99 11.12
N LYS A 414 -33.02 -27.39 9.85
CA LYS A 414 -33.82 -26.96 8.68
C LYS A 414 -34.15 -25.47 8.50
N GLY A 415 -33.65 -24.95 7.37
CA GLY A 415 -34.48 -24.31 6.35
C GLY A 415 -34.30 -22.80 6.23
N PHE A 416 -33.47 -22.37 5.27
CA PHE A 416 -33.77 -21.37 4.24
C PHE A 416 -32.52 -21.27 3.36
N GLU A 417 -32.59 -21.85 2.17
CA GLU A 417 -31.66 -21.55 1.09
C GLU A 417 -31.79 -20.06 0.76
N ASN A 418 -30.71 -19.31 0.92
CA ASN A 418 -30.52 -17.99 0.32
C ASN A 418 -29.04 -17.79 0.05
N GLU A 419 -28.77 -17.31 -1.15
CA GLU A 419 -27.48 -17.03 -1.77
C GLU A 419 -26.47 -16.39 -0.80
N ILE A 420 -25.36 -17.09 -0.57
CA ILE A 420 -24.23 -16.55 0.20
C ILE A 420 -23.51 -15.53 -0.70
N GLN A 421 -23.69 -14.24 -0.39
CA GLN A 421 -22.98 -13.13 -1.03
C GLN A 421 -21.46 -13.17 -0.73
N PRO A 422 -20.59 -12.66 -1.63
CA PRO A 422 -19.14 -12.52 -1.40
C PRO A 422 -18.74 -11.65 -0.19
N GLN A 423 -19.71 -11.03 0.48
CA GLN A 423 -19.57 -10.13 1.63
C GLN A 423 -19.18 -10.85 2.93
N GLN A 424 -19.66 -12.08 3.17
CA GLN A 424 -19.29 -12.85 4.37
C GLN A 424 -17.87 -13.44 4.26
N LEU A 425 -17.48 -13.89 3.07
CA LEU A 425 -16.12 -14.40 2.79
C LEU A 425 -15.03 -13.34 2.99
N PHE A 426 -15.30 -12.09 2.60
CA PHE A 426 -14.33 -11.00 2.76
C PHE A 426 -14.20 -10.54 4.23
N ILE A 427 -15.31 -10.48 4.97
CA ILE A 427 -15.32 -10.15 6.41
C ILE A 427 -14.63 -11.27 7.22
N GLU A 428 -14.83 -12.54 6.85
CA GLU A 428 -14.10 -13.65 7.47
C GLU A 428 -12.61 -13.64 7.13
N GLN A 429 -12.21 -13.31 5.88
CA GLN A 429 -10.80 -13.17 5.51
C GLN A 429 -10.09 -12.05 6.28
N ILE A 430 -10.78 -10.94 6.55
CA ILE A 430 -10.24 -9.84 7.36
C ILE A 430 -10.15 -10.22 8.85
N LYS A 431 -11.11 -11.00 9.37
CA LYS A 431 -11.09 -11.48 10.76
C LYS A 431 -10.06 -12.60 11.01
N GLN A 432 -9.74 -13.42 10.01
CA GLN A 432 -8.85 -14.58 10.11
C GLN A 432 -7.36 -14.26 9.88
N GLN A 433 -7.02 -13.08 9.33
CA GLN A 433 -5.63 -12.72 9.01
C GLN A 433 -4.65 -12.69 10.20
N PRO A 434 -5.05 -12.52 11.48
CA PRO A 434 -4.10 -12.67 12.59
C PRO A 434 -3.89 -14.12 13.06
N GLN A 435 -4.67 -15.11 12.58
CA GLN A 435 -4.73 -16.44 13.23
C GLN A 435 -4.41 -17.65 12.34
N GLN A 436 -4.13 -17.50 11.04
CA GLN A 436 -3.83 -18.63 10.14
C GLN A 436 -2.38 -18.66 9.62
N GLN A 437 -1.40 -18.38 10.48
CA GLN A 437 0.00 -18.69 10.15
C GLN A 437 0.57 -19.95 10.82
N PHE A 438 -0.25 -20.71 11.56
CA PHE A 438 0.13 -22.04 12.01
C PHE A 438 -0.96 -23.06 11.70
N GLN A 439 -0.54 -24.15 11.06
CA GLN A 439 -1.30 -25.35 10.67
C GLN A 439 -2.15 -25.26 9.39
N GLN A 440 -1.50 -25.60 8.26
CA GLN A 440 -2.04 -26.52 7.25
C GLN A 440 -0.89 -27.00 6.35
N GLN A 441 -0.32 -28.17 6.66
CA GLN A 441 0.55 -28.94 5.76
C GLN A 441 -0.30 -30.00 5.01
N SER A 442 0.20 -30.40 3.83
CA SER A 442 -0.29 -31.48 2.93
C SER A 442 -1.24 -30.98 1.82
N PRO A 443 -0.75 -30.43 0.68
CA PRO A 443 -0.04 -31.18 -0.38
C PRO A 443 1.17 -30.44 -1.03
N LYS A 444 1.57 -29.26 -0.53
CA LYS A 444 2.63 -28.43 -1.13
C LYS A 444 4.05 -29.04 -1.08
N LYS A 445 4.37 -29.84 -0.05
CA LYS A 445 5.71 -30.45 0.10
C LYS A 445 6.07 -31.47 -0.99
N GLN A 446 5.08 -32.11 -1.63
CA GLN A 446 5.34 -33.03 -2.75
C GLN A 446 5.62 -32.27 -4.05
N GLN A 447 4.91 -31.17 -4.30
CA GLN A 447 5.18 -30.29 -5.44
C GLN A 447 6.53 -29.56 -5.28
N GLU A 448 6.88 -29.10 -4.08
CA GLU A 448 8.19 -28.47 -3.83
C GLU A 448 9.36 -29.43 -4.04
N LYS A 449 9.22 -30.71 -3.65
CA LYS A 449 10.22 -31.74 -3.93
C LYS A 449 10.35 -32.06 -5.42
N GLN A 450 9.23 -32.08 -6.17
CA GLN A 450 9.27 -32.25 -7.63
C GLN A 450 9.91 -31.05 -8.33
N ILE A 451 9.59 -29.83 -7.89
CA ILE A 451 10.18 -28.60 -8.46
C ILE A 451 11.68 -28.53 -8.17
N GLN A 452 12.11 -28.90 -6.96
CA GLN A 452 13.55 -28.99 -6.64
C GLN A 452 14.27 -30.05 -7.47
N GLN A 453 13.65 -31.22 -7.71
CA GLN A 453 14.24 -32.25 -8.58
C GLN A 453 14.39 -31.77 -10.03
N ILE A 454 13.39 -31.07 -10.58
CA ILE A 454 13.44 -30.52 -11.94
C ILE A 454 14.52 -29.44 -12.04
N GLN A 455 14.67 -28.57 -11.03
CA GLN A 455 15.72 -27.55 -11.00
C GLN A 455 17.12 -28.16 -10.95
N ILE A 456 17.32 -29.24 -10.17
CA ILE A 456 18.61 -29.95 -10.12
C ILE A 456 18.94 -30.57 -11.48
N GLN A 457 17.96 -31.18 -12.16
CA GLN A 457 18.16 -31.75 -13.50
C GLN A 457 18.49 -30.68 -14.54
N GLN A 458 17.83 -29.51 -14.50
CA GLN A 458 18.13 -28.40 -15.42
C GLN A 458 19.55 -27.83 -15.21
N VAL A 459 20.00 -27.72 -13.95
CA VAL A 459 21.37 -27.26 -13.65
C VAL A 459 22.41 -28.28 -14.14
N GLN A 460 22.14 -29.57 -13.98
CA GLN A 460 23.03 -30.63 -14.48
C GLN A 460 23.11 -30.63 -16.02
N GLN A 461 21.97 -30.43 -16.71
CA GLN A 461 21.93 -30.32 -18.17
C GLN A 461 22.78 -29.14 -18.67
N VAL A 462 22.63 -27.95 -18.07
CA VAL A 462 23.41 -26.76 -18.45
C VAL A 462 24.91 -26.94 -18.18
N GLN A 463 25.29 -27.68 -17.13
CA GLN A 463 26.69 -28.00 -16.86
C GLN A 463 27.26 -29.00 -17.88
N GLN A 464 26.43 -29.94 -18.35
CA GLN A 464 26.82 -30.91 -19.36
C GLN A 464 26.98 -30.26 -20.74
N ASP A 465 26.06 -29.38 -21.13
CA ASP A 465 26.13 -28.62 -22.37
C ASP A 465 27.39 -27.73 -22.41
N LYS A 466 27.73 -27.06 -21.30
CA LYS A 466 28.98 -26.28 -21.17
C LYS A 466 30.25 -27.15 -21.25
N LYS A 467 30.17 -28.41 -20.83
CA LYS A 467 31.30 -29.35 -20.90
C LYS A 467 31.49 -29.85 -22.33
N GLU A 468 30.41 -30.13 -23.05
CA GLU A 468 30.44 -30.50 -24.47
C GLU A 468 30.91 -29.33 -25.34
N GLU A 469 30.51 -28.10 -25.02
CA GLU A 469 30.97 -26.89 -25.71
C GLU A 469 32.49 -26.67 -25.54
N LYS A 470 33.02 -26.89 -24.32
CA LYS A 470 34.47 -26.86 -24.06
C LYS A 470 35.24 -27.95 -24.81
N ILE A 471 34.69 -29.17 -24.89
CA ILE A 471 35.31 -30.28 -25.65
C ILE A 471 35.32 -29.95 -27.15
N SER A 472 34.25 -29.37 -27.67
CA SER A 472 34.15 -28.94 -29.07
C SER A 472 35.16 -27.82 -29.40
N GLN A 473 35.36 -26.87 -28.49
CA GLN A 473 36.39 -25.82 -28.63
C GLN A 473 37.80 -26.40 -28.58
N GLN A 474 38.07 -27.37 -27.69
CA GLN A 474 39.37 -28.05 -27.62
C GLN A 474 39.67 -28.86 -28.89
N GLN A 475 38.67 -29.53 -29.46
CA GLN A 475 38.84 -30.27 -30.73
C GLN A 475 39.07 -29.35 -31.93
N GLN A 476 38.49 -28.15 -31.95
CA GLN A 476 38.78 -27.15 -32.98
C GLN A 476 40.19 -26.54 -32.87
N ILE A 477 40.74 -26.45 -31.65
CA ILE A 477 42.13 -26.01 -31.43
C ILE A 477 43.11 -27.07 -31.93
N VAL A 478 42.88 -28.35 -31.59
CA VAL A 478 43.71 -29.48 -32.06
C VAL A 478 43.66 -29.68 -33.58
N GLN A 479 42.54 -29.33 -34.23
CA GLN A 479 42.46 -29.35 -35.71
C GLN A 479 43.18 -28.16 -36.37
N LYS A 480 43.37 -27.04 -35.67
CA LYS A 480 44.16 -25.90 -36.15
C LYS A 480 45.66 -26.13 -35.96
N GLU A 481 46.07 -26.83 -34.92
CA GLU A 481 47.48 -27.16 -34.65
C GLU A 481 48.03 -28.26 -35.57
N ASN A 482 47.18 -29.14 -36.13
CA ASN A 482 47.60 -30.16 -37.11
C ASN A 482 47.63 -29.67 -38.57
N GLY A 483 47.56 -28.35 -38.79
CA GLY A 483 47.36 -27.74 -40.11
C GLY A 483 48.48 -26.81 -40.61
N SER A 484 49.61 -26.71 -39.92
CA SER A 484 50.72 -25.85 -40.35
C SER A 484 52.06 -26.56 -40.19
N ASP A 485 52.51 -27.22 -41.26
CA ASP A 485 53.93 -27.43 -41.55
C ASP A 485 54.57 -26.05 -41.74
N GLU A 486 55.50 -25.66 -40.85
CA GLU A 486 56.76 -24.96 -41.16
C GLU A 486 57.52 -24.56 -39.87
N SER A 487 58.81 -24.92 -39.84
CA SER A 487 59.92 -24.56 -38.93
C SER A 487 59.94 -25.12 -37.48
N GLU A 488 60.49 -26.33 -37.32
CA GLU A 488 60.89 -26.96 -36.04
C GLU A 488 62.34 -26.62 -35.59
N ASP A 489 63.02 -25.61 -36.16
CA ASP A 489 64.46 -25.39 -35.89
C ASP A 489 64.81 -24.24 -34.91
N ASP A 490 63.83 -23.46 -34.42
CA ASP A 490 64.11 -22.29 -33.56
C ASP A 490 63.82 -22.48 -32.06
N ASP A 491 62.99 -23.46 -31.66
CA ASP A 491 62.59 -23.66 -30.26
C ASP A 491 63.56 -24.56 -29.46
N GLU A 492 64.26 -25.50 -30.10
CA GLU A 492 65.30 -26.31 -29.44
C GLU A 492 66.54 -25.48 -29.07
N GLN A 493 66.85 -24.40 -29.81
CA GLN A 493 67.96 -23.49 -29.47
C GLN A 493 67.65 -22.55 -28.30
N LEU A 494 66.37 -22.24 -28.07
CA LEU A 494 65.91 -21.41 -26.95
C LEU A 494 65.87 -22.21 -25.64
N ILE A 495 65.42 -23.46 -25.68
CA ILE A 495 65.40 -24.36 -24.54
C ILE A 495 66.83 -24.73 -24.11
N ALA A 496 67.73 -25.02 -25.07
CA ALA A 496 69.14 -25.29 -24.77
C ALA A 496 69.88 -24.09 -24.16
N LYS A 497 69.55 -22.84 -24.56
CA LYS A 497 70.07 -21.62 -23.93
C LYS A 497 69.51 -21.37 -22.53
N PHE A 498 68.29 -21.84 -22.25
CA PHE A 498 67.66 -21.72 -20.94
C PHE A 498 68.25 -22.71 -19.93
N GLU A 499 68.46 -23.97 -20.34
CA GLU A 499 69.05 -25.01 -19.50
C GLU A 499 70.53 -24.74 -19.16
N GLN A 500 71.29 -24.17 -20.10
CA GLN A 500 72.70 -23.78 -19.86
C GLN A 500 72.84 -22.61 -18.87
N LYS A 501 71.81 -21.74 -18.77
CA LYS A 501 71.79 -20.60 -17.84
C LYS A 501 71.41 -21.02 -16.41
N ILE A 502 70.55 -22.03 -16.28
CA ILE A 502 70.14 -22.61 -14.99
C ILE A 502 71.29 -23.40 -14.33
N GLN A 503 72.14 -24.06 -15.10
CA GLN A 503 73.29 -24.81 -14.56
C GLN A 503 74.46 -23.92 -14.08
N THR A 504 74.55 -22.65 -14.49
CA THR A 504 75.61 -21.73 -14.05
C THR A 504 75.32 -20.94 -12.77
N LYS A 505 74.14 -21.11 -12.16
CA LYS A 505 73.76 -20.40 -10.92
C LYS A 505 73.08 -21.31 -9.88
N THR A 506 73.68 -22.47 -9.61
CA THR A 506 73.40 -23.21 -8.38
C THR A 506 74.58 -23.05 -7.44
N GLY A 507 74.48 -22.04 -6.57
CA GLY A 507 75.47 -21.70 -5.55
C GLY A 507 74.89 -20.70 -4.55
N ASP A 508 74.21 -21.25 -3.54
CA ASP A 508 73.95 -20.72 -2.18
C ASP A 508 73.51 -19.26 -2.00
N SER A 509 72.19 -19.01 -2.02
CA SER A 509 71.41 -18.30 -0.96
C SER A 509 69.99 -17.97 -1.43
N ASP A 510 68.98 -18.28 -0.62
CA ASP A 510 67.53 -18.16 -0.91
C ASP A 510 66.97 -16.71 -1.00
N GLU A 511 67.80 -15.67 -1.17
CA GLU A 511 67.33 -14.27 -1.25
C GLU A 511 67.31 -13.68 -2.68
N ASP A 512 67.75 -14.41 -3.71
CA ASP A 512 67.83 -13.92 -5.11
C ASP A 512 66.69 -14.42 -6.03
N CYS A 513 65.70 -15.17 -5.52
CA CYS A 513 64.60 -15.71 -6.33
C CYS A 513 63.45 -14.73 -6.58
N ASP A 514 63.21 -13.78 -5.67
CA ASP A 514 62.06 -12.86 -5.76
C ASP A 514 62.30 -11.74 -6.80
N ASP A 515 63.55 -11.27 -6.95
CA ASP A 515 63.90 -10.26 -7.95
C ASP A 515 63.84 -10.79 -9.40
N PHE A 516 63.97 -12.12 -9.61
CA PHE A 516 63.88 -12.74 -10.94
C PHE A 516 62.44 -12.92 -11.41
N LEU A 517 61.51 -13.19 -10.48
CA LEU A 517 60.08 -13.30 -10.78
C LEU A 517 59.46 -11.94 -11.11
N ASP A 518 59.89 -10.88 -10.43
CA ASP A 518 59.40 -9.51 -10.68
C ASP A 518 59.85 -8.95 -12.05
N ASP A 519 61.02 -9.36 -12.55
CA ASP A 519 61.48 -8.99 -13.90
C ASP A 519 60.78 -9.80 -15.01
N LEU A 520 60.34 -11.03 -14.72
CA LEU A 520 59.54 -11.86 -15.63
C LEU A 520 58.09 -11.36 -15.76
N ILE A 521 57.50 -10.89 -14.66
CA ILE A 521 56.15 -10.29 -14.65
C ILE A 521 56.15 -8.96 -15.43
N LYS A 522 57.21 -8.16 -15.33
CA LYS A 522 57.35 -6.91 -16.11
C LYS A 522 57.54 -7.11 -17.62
N GLN A 523 57.99 -8.29 -18.05
CA GLN A 523 58.13 -8.61 -19.49
C GLN A 523 56.89 -9.29 -20.07
N GLY A 524 56.06 -9.95 -19.24
CA GLY A 524 54.77 -10.54 -19.64
C GLY A 524 53.66 -9.50 -19.92
N ASP A 525 53.71 -8.32 -19.30
CA ASP A 525 52.71 -7.23 -19.48
C ASP A 525 52.83 -6.46 -20.82
N LYS A 526 53.56 -7.00 -21.82
CA LYS A 526 53.73 -6.36 -23.14
C LYS A 526 53.14 -7.13 -24.32
N GLN A 527 52.40 -8.21 -24.11
CA GLN A 527 51.68 -8.90 -25.18
C GLN A 527 50.29 -9.34 -24.72
N GLU A 528 49.31 -8.45 -24.94
CA GLU A 528 47.88 -8.78 -25.15
C GLU A 528 47.58 -8.71 -26.66
#